data_AF-A0A3M1KKJ5-F1
#
_entry.id   AF-A0A3M1KKJ5-F1
#
_cell.length_a   1.000
_cell.length_b   1.000
_cell.length_c   1.000
_cell.angle_alpha   90.00
_cell.angle_beta   90.00
_cell.angle_gamma   90.00
#
_symmetry.space_group_name_H-M   'P 1'
#
loop_
_entity.id
_entity.type
_entity.pdbx_description
1 polymer ?
#
loop_
_entity_poly.entity_id
_entity_poly.type
_entity_poly.pdbx_seq_one_letter_code
_entity_poly.pdbx_strand_id
1 'polypeptide(L)'
;MQRILHWLLAILMMTSTIARAATPDTVAVERVRLDQVLRLDAVVEAVHQSTLAAQTSGQIEAIYVDAGDLVPAGTELLRINDRNQRAEL
;
A
#
# COMPACT_ATOMS: atom_id res chain seq x y z
N MET A 1 -19.07 72.40 40.37
CA MET A 1 -18.32 71.22 39.87
C MET A 1 -19.19 70.25 39.07
N GLN A 2 -20.35 69.83 39.58
CA GLN A 2 -21.21 68.78 38.97
C GLN A 2 -21.60 69.05 37.50
N ARG A 3 -22.00 70.28 37.13
CA ARG A 3 -22.43 70.59 35.75
C ARG A 3 -21.32 70.37 34.72
N ILE A 4 -20.08 70.75 35.02
CA ILE A 4 -18.94 70.59 34.10
C ILE A 4 -18.61 69.10 33.90
N LEU A 5 -18.76 68.29 34.95
CA LEU A 5 -18.56 66.84 34.89
C LEU A 5 -19.58 66.15 33.98
N HIS A 6 -20.86 66.55 34.03
CA HIS A 6 -21.89 66.00 33.16
C HIS A 6 -21.67 66.36 31.69
N TRP A 7 -21.17 67.57 31.42
CA TRP A 7 -20.81 67.98 30.06
C TRP A 7 -19.60 67.22 29.51
N LEU A 8 -18.58 66.97 30.33
CA LEU A 8 -17.44 66.13 29.95
C LEU A 8 -17.85 64.67 29.70
N LEU A 9 -18.74 64.12 30.52
CA LEU A 9 -19.24 62.74 30.35
C LEU A 9 -20.09 62.59 29.08
N ALA A 10 -20.91 63.60 28.77
CA ALA A 10 -21.71 63.62 27.54
C ALA A 10 -20.83 63.68 26.28
N ILE A 11 -19.75 64.48 26.31
CA ILE A 11 -18.79 64.55 25.21
C ILE A 11 -18.04 63.22 25.04
N LEU A 12 -17.66 62.56 26.13
CA LEU A 12 -16.98 61.26 26.09
C LEU A 12 -17.86 60.14 25.50
N MET A 13 -19.16 60.13 25.85
CA MET A 13 -20.12 59.18 25.27
C MET A 13 -20.34 59.40 23.77
N MET A 14 -20.24 60.65 23.30
CA MET A 14 -20.43 61.00 21.90
C MET A 14 -19.24 60.63 20.99
N THR A 15 -18.07 60.34 21.58
CA THR A 15 -16.88 59.87 20.85
C THR A 15 -16.77 58.34 20.74
N SER A 16 -17.76 57.60 21.22
CA SER A 16 -17.76 56.13 21.12
C SER A 16 -17.87 55.69 19.66
N THR A 17 -16.82 55.08 19.13
CA THR A 17 -16.80 54.52 17.77
C THR A 17 -17.29 53.08 17.82
N ILE A 18 -18.30 52.76 17.00
CA ILE A 18 -18.79 51.40 16.85
C ILE A 18 -17.84 50.66 15.89
N ALA A 19 -17.12 49.67 16.40
CA ALA A 19 -16.29 48.81 15.56
C ALA A 19 -17.18 47.96 14.64
N ARG A 20 -17.03 48.12 13.32
CA ARG A 20 -17.72 47.29 12.33
C ARG A 20 -16.81 46.10 11.98
N ALA A 21 -17.24 44.89 12.31
CA ALA A 21 -16.53 43.69 11.87
C ALA A 21 -16.54 43.59 10.34
N ALA A 22 -15.38 43.39 9.72
CA ALA A 22 -15.29 43.13 8.30
C ALA A 22 -15.88 41.75 7.99
N THR A 23 -16.76 41.67 6.99
CA THR A 23 -17.27 40.40 6.49
C THR A 23 -16.18 39.74 5.64
N PRO A 24 -15.80 38.48 5.91
CA PRO A 24 -14.80 37.79 5.11
C PRO A 24 -15.35 37.49 3.72
N ASP A 25 -14.46 37.53 2.72
CA ASP A 25 -14.81 37.08 1.37
C ASP A 25 -15.09 35.58 1.38
N THR A 26 -16.15 35.19 0.66
CA THR A 26 -16.59 33.79 0.55
C THR A 26 -16.68 33.37 -0.91
N VAL A 27 -16.45 32.09 -1.15
CA VAL A 27 -16.58 31.48 -2.47
C VAL A 27 -17.54 30.29 -2.37
N ALA A 28 -18.42 30.16 -3.35
CA ALA A 28 -19.31 29.01 -3.46
C ALA A 28 -18.49 27.77 -3.87
N VAL A 29 -18.67 26.67 -3.13
CA VAL A 29 -18.06 25.38 -3.45
C VAL A 29 -19.14 24.40 -3.88
N GLU A 30 -18.87 23.65 -4.94
CA GLU A 30 -19.74 22.58 -5.43
C GLU A 30 -19.09 21.22 -5.19
N ARG A 31 -19.90 20.22 -4.85
CA ARG A 31 -19.43 18.85 -4.71
C ARG A 31 -19.28 18.21 -6.09
N VAL A 32 -18.06 17.85 -6.43
CA VAL A 32 -17.75 17.10 -7.65
C VAL A 32 -17.22 15.72 -7.27
N ARG A 33 -17.62 14.69 -8.02
CA ARG A 33 -17.02 13.36 -7.91
C ARG A 33 -15.70 13.35 -8.67
N LEU A 34 -14.65 12.91 -8.01
CA LEU A 34 -13.31 12.80 -8.57
C LEU A 34 -12.92 11.32 -8.61
N ASP A 35 -12.42 10.88 -9.76
CA ASP A 35 -11.83 9.56 -9.89
C ASP A 35 -10.46 9.57 -9.19
N GLN A 36 -10.34 8.81 -8.11
CA GLN A 36 -9.08 8.66 -7.39
C GLN A 36 -8.32 7.46 -7.96
N VAL A 37 -7.13 7.73 -8.52
CA VAL A 37 -6.23 6.69 -9.00
C VAL A 37 -5.13 6.47 -7.96
N LEU A 38 -5.04 5.25 -7.45
CA LEU A 38 -3.94 4.82 -6.59
C LEU A 38 -2.93 4.03 -7.43
N ARG A 39 -1.67 4.47 -7.44
CA ARG A 39 -0.56 3.74 -8.08
C ARG A 39 0.28 3.08 -7.00
N LEU A 40 0.43 1.77 -7.11
CA LEU A 40 1.21 0.95 -6.20
C LEU A 40 2.27 0.21 -6.99
N ASP A 41 3.49 0.19 -6.46
CA ASP A 41 4.55 -0.66 -6.98
C ASP A 41 4.40 -2.06 -6.38
N ALA A 42 4.68 -3.09 -7.18
CA ALA A 42 4.57 -4.49 -6.78
C ALA A 42 5.55 -5.37 -7.56
N VAL A 43 5.82 -6.55 -7.02
CA VAL A 43 6.58 -7.62 -7.68
C VAL A 43 5.67 -8.82 -7.93
N VAL A 44 5.94 -9.56 -9.00
CA VAL A 44 5.21 -10.79 -9.33
C VAL A 44 5.98 -11.98 -8.77
N GLU A 45 5.28 -12.86 -8.05
CA GLU A 45 5.85 -14.07 -7.45
C GLU A 45 5.09 -15.32 -7.93
N ALA A 46 5.77 -16.47 -7.83
CA ALA A 46 5.16 -17.75 -8.18
C ALA A 46 4.04 -18.08 -7.18
N VAL A 47 2.87 -18.48 -7.70
CA VAL A 47 1.75 -18.93 -6.85
C VAL A 47 2.15 -20.17 -6.04
N HIS A 48 2.93 -21.07 -6.65
CA HIS A 48 3.49 -22.25 -6.00
C HIS A 48 4.95 -22.38 -6.36
N GLN A 49 5.80 -22.52 -5.35
CA GLN A 49 7.22 -22.80 -5.50
C GLN A 49 7.57 -23.98 -4.59
N SER A 50 8.35 -24.91 -5.11
CA SER A 50 8.81 -26.06 -4.34
C SER A 50 10.17 -26.51 -4.82
N THR A 51 10.97 -27.03 -3.90
CA THR A 51 12.24 -27.66 -4.19
C THR A 51 12.04 -29.17 -4.13
N LEU A 52 12.36 -29.86 -5.22
CA LEU A 52 12.31 -31.31 -5.27
C LEU A 52 13.69 -31.88 -4.94
N ALA A 53 13.71 -32.95 -4.14
CA ALA A 53 14.91 -33.68 -3.79
C ALA A 53 14.68 -35.18 -3.99
N ALA A 54 15.73 -35.91 -4.31
CA ALA A 54 15.66 -37.37 -4.38
C ALA A 54 15.38 -37.97 -3.00
N GLN A 55 14.50 -38.98 -2.95
CA GLN A 55 14.18 -39.68 -1.70
C GLN A 55 15.29 -40.64 -1.26
N THR A 56 16.09 -41.13 -2.21
CA THR A 56 17.19 -42.08 -1.96
C THR A 56 18.48 -41.57 -2.58
N SER A 57 19.59 -41.98 -1.99
CA SER A 57 20.92 -41.77 -2.57
C SER A 57 21.20 -42.80 -3.66
N GLY A 58 21.90 -42.40 -4.71
CA GLY A 58 22.33 -43.29 -5.79
C GLY A 58 23.03 -42.54 -6.92
N GLN A 59 23.51 -43.30 -7.91
CA GLN A 59 24.12 -42.72 -9.11
C GLN A 59 23.03 -42.26 -10.08
N ILE A 60 23.15 -41.05 -10.61
CA ILE A 60 22.27 -40.54 -11.67
C ILE A 60 22.55 -41.33 -12.95
N GLU A 61 21.52 -41.97 -13.51
CA GLU A 61 21.58 -42.70 -14.78
C GLU A 61 21.20 -41.79 -15.95
N ALA A 62 20.17 -40.95 -15.78
CA ALA A 62 19.70 -40.01 -16.80
C ALA A 62 19.00 -38.79 -16.18
N ILE A 63 19.01 -37.68 -16.90
CA ILE A 63 18.22 -36.46 -16.64
C ILE A 63 17.40 -36.19 -17.89
N TYR A 64 16.10 -35.94 -17.76
CA TYR A 64 15.17 -35.83 -18.89
C TYR A 64 14.64 -34.41 -19.14
N VAL A 65 15.04 -33.45 -18.31
CA VAL A 65 14.53 -32.07 -18.34
C VAL A 65 15.66 -31.07 -18.16
N ASP A 66 15.49 -29.87 -18.72
CA ASP A 66 16.39 -28.74 -18.58
C ASP A 66 15.75 -27.57 -17.82
N ALA A 67 16.58 -26.60 -17.42
CA ALA A 67 16.12 -25.41 -16.71
C ALA A 67 15.25 -24.54 -17.63
N GLY A 68 13.99 -24.35 -17.23
CA GLY A 68 13.00 -23.57 -17.98
C GLY A 68 11.93 -24.41 -18.67
N ASP A 69 12.06 -25.74 -18.65
CA ASP A 69 11.07 -26.64 -19.24
C ASP A 69 9.74 -26.63 -18.49
N LEU A 70 8.65 -26.81 -19.24
CA LEU A 70 7.32 -27.00 -18.67
C LEU A 70 7.08 -28.48 -18.42
N VAL A 71 6.95 -28.85 -17.14
CA VAL A 71 6.83 -30.25 -16.71
C VAL A 71 5.46 -30.50 -16.09
N PRO A 72 4.56 -31.23 -16.77
CA PRO A 72 3.30 -31.66 -16.17
C PRO A 72 3.50 -32.57 -14.96
N ALA A 73 2.51 -32.62 -14.07
CA ALA A 73 2.54 -33.52 -12.92
C ALA A 73 2.66 -34.99 -13.38
N GLY A 74 3.54 -35.75 -12.70
CA GLY A 74 3.83 -37.14 -13.04
C GLY A 74 4.91 -37.33 -14.12
N THR A 75 5.47 -36.25 -14.66
CA THR A 75 6.60 -36.32 -15.60
C THR A 75 7.85 -36.84 -14.88
N GLU A 76 8.54 -37.80 -15.50
CA GLU A 76 9.84 -38.27 -15.02
C GLU A 76 10.91 -37.20 -15.26
N LEU A 77 11.54 -36.70 -14.19
CA LEU A 77 12.55 -35.64 -14.28
C LEU A 77 13.97 -36.19 -14.43
N LEU A 78 14.28 -37.28 -13.73
CA LEU A 78 15.58 -37.96 -13.74
C LEU A 78 15.42 -39.42 -13.31
N ARG A 79 16.42 -40.24 -13.63
CA ARG A 79 16.53 -41.64 -13.20
C ARG A 79 17.75 -41.86 -12.32
N ILE A 80 17.54 -42.50 -11.17
CA ILE A 80 18.60 -42.95 -10.27
C ILE A 80 18.75 -44.47 -10.42
N ASN A 81 19.98 -44.95 -10.49
CA ASN A 81 20.27 -46.37 -10.53
C ASN A 81 19.82 -47.07 -9.23
N ASP A 82 19.00 -48.11 -9.36
CA ASP A 82 18.29 -48.79 -8.26
C ASP A 82 18.95 -50.09 -7.78
N ARG A 83 20.15 -50.43 -8.29
CA ARG A 83 20.78 -51.73 -8.02
C ARG A 83 21.03 -51.99 -6.54
N ASN A 84 21.44 -50.97 -5.79
CA ASN A 84 21.72 -51.13 -4.36
C ASN A 84 20.43 -51.34 -3.56
N GLN A 85 19.38 -50.58 -3.86
CA GLN A 85 18.08 -50.70 -3.20
C GLN A 85 17.42 -52.06 -3.46
N ARG A 86 17.57 -52.60 -4.69
CA ARG A 86 17.03 -53.91 -5.05
C ARG A 86 17.78 -55.08 -4.44
N ALA A 87 19.05 -54.89 -4.07
CA ALA A 87 19.85 -55.91 -3.38
C ALA A 87 19.53 -56.00 -1.88
N GLU A 88 18.85 -54.99 -1.32
CA GLU A 88 18.43 -54.93 0.10
C GLU A 88 17.01 -55.47 0.35
N LEU A 89 16.29 -55.91 -0.71
CA LEU A 89 14.97 -56.57 -0.66
C LEU A 89 15.11 -58.09 -0.65
#